data_AF-A0A1F8NS61-F1
#
_entry.id   AF-A0A1F8NS61-F1
#
_cell.length_a   1.000
_cell.length_b   1.000
_cell.length_c   1.000
_cell.angle_alpha   90.00
_cell.angle_beta   90.00
_cell.angle_gamma   90.00
#
_symmetry.space_group_name_H-M   'P 1'
#
loop_
_entity.id
_entity.type
_entity.pdbx_description
1 polymer ?
#
loop_
_entity_poly.entity_id
_entity_poly.type
_entity_poly.pdbx_seq_one_letter_code
_entity_poly.pdbx_strand_id
1 'polypeptide(L)' 'MWAVFFPLGVVWLDGGRGVVDTRLALPWRLYVPRQPARYVLEGSPELLNQVALGDVLEFDEDART' A
#
# COMPACT_ATOMS: atom_id res chain seq x y z
N MET A 1 -7.98 4.18 2.98
CA MET A 1 -7.21 5.41 2.75
C MET A 1 -8.17 6.53 2.40
N TRP A 2 -8.03 7.68 3.05
CA TRP A 2 -8.87 8.86 2.84
C TRP A 2 -8.18 9.87 1.91
N ALA A 3 -8.98 10.60 1.13
CA ALA A 3 -8.64 11.64 0.15
C ALA A 3 -7.17 12.15 0.12
N VAL A 4 -6.53 11.99 -1.04
CA VAL A 4 -5.17 12.49 -1.34
C VAL A 4 -5.21 13.69 -2.28
N PHE A 5 -4.12 14.45 -2.40
CA PHE A 5 -4.01 15.63 -3.29
C PHE A 5 -3.36 15.32 -4.64
N PHE A 6 -2.65 14.20 -4.76
CA PHE A 6 -1.96 13.74 -5.97
C PHE A 6 -2.00 12.20 -6.04
N PRO A 7 -1.74 11.59 -7.21
CA PRO A 7 -1.76 10.13 -7.33
C PRO A 7 -0.72 9.44 -6.43
N LEU A 8 -1.14 8.40 -5.72
CA LEU A 8 -0.27 7.57 -4.87
C LEU A 8 -0.46 6.09 -5.18
N GLY A 9 0.64 5.33 -5.16
CA GLY A 9 0.59 3.88 -5.06
C GLY A 9 0.28 3.49 -3.61
N VAL A 10 -0.81 2.74 -3.41
CA VAL A 10 -1.26 2.29 -2.09
C VAL A 10 -1.29 0.78 -2.05
N VAL A 11 -0.62 0.21 -1.05
CA VAL A 11 -0.56 -1.24 -0.81
C VAL A 11 -1.09 -1.51 0.60
N TRP A 12 -2.09 -2.36 0.72
CA TRP A 12 -2.63 -2.78 2.01
C TRP A 12 -2.07 -4.14 2.40
N LEU A 13 -1.66 -4.28 3.66
CA LEU A 13 -1.13 -5.51 4.21
C LEU A 13 -1.96 -6.01 5.39
N ASP A 14 -2.09 -7.33 5.53
CA ASP A 14 -2.68 -7.95 6.71
C ASP A 14 -1.73 -7.95 7.94
N GLY A 15 -2.15 -8.62 9.01
CA GLY A 15 -1.35 -8.74 10.23
C GLY A 15 -0.05 -9.54 10.09
N GLY A 16 0.03 -10.42 9.09
CA GLY A 16 1.22 -11.18 8.71
C GLY A 16 2.08 -10.48 7.65
N ARG A 17 1.78 -9.22 7.32
CA ARG A 17 2.45 -8.42 6.27
C ARG A 17 2.23 -8.95 4.85
N GLY A 18 1.19 -9.77 4.64
CA GLY A 18 0.77 -10.22 3.32
C GLY A 18 -0.02 -9.15 2.58
N VAL A 19 0.27 -8.92 1.30
CA VAL A 19 -0.41 -7.95 0.44
C VAL A 19 -1.84 -8.43 0.16
N VAL A 20 -2.82 -7.67 0.68
CA VAL A 20 -4.24 -7.99 0.53
C VAL A 20 -4.97 -7.13 -0.49
N ASP A 21 -4.46 -5.96 -0.82
CA ASP A 21 -4.98 -5.11 -1.89
C ASP A 21 -3.95 -4.10 -2.37
N THR A 22 -4.09 -3.64 -3.61
CA THR A 22 -3.28 -2.57 -4.20
C THR A 22 -4.15 -1.62 -5.01
N ARG A 23 -3.87 -0.31 -4.91
CA ARG A 23 -4.58 0.71 -5.69
C ARG A 23 -3.69 1.87 -6.07
N LEU A 24 -3.91 2.38 -7.29
CA LEU A 24 -3.60 3.76 -7.62
C LEU A 24 -4.68 4.66 -7.01
N ALA A 25 -4.33 5.30 -5.90
CA ALA A 25 -5.18 6.30 -5.30
C ALA A 25 -5.14 7.59 -6.13
N LEU A 26 -6.31 8.10 -6.47
CA LEU A 26 -6.48 9.38 -7.16
C LEU A 26 -7.04 10.43 -6.20
N PRO A 27 -6.82 11.72 -6.50
CA PRO A 27 -7.26 12.80 -5.62
C PRO A 27 -8.75 12.75 -5.28
N TRP A 28 -9.07 13.10 -4.02
CA TRP A 28 -10.44 13.28 -3.53
C TRP A 28 -11.35 12.03 -3.57
N ARG A 29 -10.75 10.84 -3.50
CA ARG A 29 -11.48 9.56 -3.45
C ARG A 29 -11.26 8.83 -2.13
N LEU A 30 -12.22 8.00 -1.77
CA LEU A 30 -12.12 7.08 -0.64
C LEU A 30 -11.85 5.67 -1.17
N TYR A 31 -10.86 5.00 -0.58
CA TYR A 31 -10.51 3.61 -0.92
C TYR A 31 -10.55 2.73 0.31
N VAL A 32 -11.24 1.60 0.19
CA VAL A 32 -11.35 0.55 1.20
C VAL A 32 -10.70 -0.71 0.62
N PRO A 33 -9.79 -1.38 1.36
CA PRO A 33 -9.16 -2.59 0.88
C PRO A 33 -10.16 -3.74 0.76
N ARG A 34 -9.87 -4.68 -0.14
CA ARG A 34 -10.69 -5.89 -0.36
C ARG A 34 -10.76 -6.83 0.84
N GLN A 35 -9.77 -6.81 1.73
CA GLN A 35 -9.73 -7.62 2.95
C GLN A 35 -9.24 -6.78 4.14
N PRO A 36 -9.47 -7.22 5.40
CA PRO A 36 -8.96 -6.52 6.57
C PRO A 36 -7.46 -6.29 6.49
N ALA A 37 -7.06 -5.02 6.53
CA ALA A 37 -5.66 -4.60 6.49
C ALA A 37 -5.25 -4.05 7.86
N ARG A 38 -4.02 -4.37 8.28
CA ARG A 38 -3.37 -3.83 9.47
C ARG A 38 -2.39 -2.71 9.13
N TYR A 39 -1.76 -2.77 7.95
CA TYR A 39 -0.78 -1.78 7.51
C TYR A 39 -1.14 -1.22 6.13
N VAL A 40 -0.69 0.00 5.85
CA VAL A 40 -0.80 0.67 4.56
C VAL A 40 0.58 1.20 4.19
N LEU A 41 1.07 0.84 3.01
CA LEU A 41 2.25 1.47 2.40
C LEU A 41 1.77 2.45 1.34
N GLU A 42 2.27 3.68 1.43
CA GLU A 42 1.97 4.75 0.49
C GLU A 42 3.28 5.21 -0.16
N GLY A 43 3.28 5.31 -1.48
CA GLY A 43 4.47 5.69 -2.24
C GLY A 43 4.13 6.19 -3.64
N SER A 44 5.15 6.33 -4.48
CA SER A 44 4.91 6.71 -5.88
C SER A 44 4.07 5.63 -6.60
N PRO A 45 3.33 5.97 -7.68
CA PRO A 45 2.56 5.00 -8.44
C PRO A 45 3.38 3.78 -8.91
N GLU A 46 4.67 3.95 -9.16
CA GLU A 46 5.59 2.90 -9.60
C GLU A 46 5.83 1.81 -8.55
N LEU A 47 5.54 2.09 -7.26
CA LEU A 47 5.53 1.06 -6.20
C LEU A 47 4.64 -0.13 -6.57
N LEU A 48 3.52 0.13 -7.25
CA LEU A 48 2.56 -0.90 -7.61
C LEU A 48 3.10 -1.93 -8.61
N ASN A 49 4.21 -1.61 -9.29
CA ASN A 49 4.87 -2.54 -10.22
C ASN A 49 5.81 -3.52 -9.50
N GLN A 50 6.07 -3.32 -8.20
CA GLN A 50 7.02 -4.11 -7.41
C GLN A 50 6.33 -5.10 -6.48
N VAL A 51 4.99 -5.12 -6.45
CA VAL A 51 4.21 -5.96 -5.54
C VAL A 51 3.03 -6.62 -6.26
N ALA A 52 2.68 -7.81 -5.82
CA ALA A 52 1.51 -8.56 -6.22
C ALA A 52 0.66 -8.96 -5.01
N LEU A 53 -0.61 -9.32 -5.24
CA LEU A 53 -1.46 -9.87 -4.20
C LEU A 53 -0.88 -11.18 -3.66
N GLY A 54 -0.80 -11.31 -2.34
CA GLY A 54 -0.23 -12.47 -1.67
C GLY A 54 1.27 -12.40 -1.39
N ASP A 55 1.99 -11.40 -1.91
CA ASP A 55 3.39 -11.16 -1.53
C ASP A 55 3.48 -10.87 -0.02
N VAL A 56 4.56 -11.28 0.62
CA VAL A 56 4.82 -10.97 2.03
C VAL A 56 5.98 -9.98 2.10
N LEU A 57 5.74 -8.84 2.75
CA LEU A 57 6.74 -7.78 2.85
C LEU A 57 7.46 -7.83 4.19
N GLU A 58 8.76 -7.57 4.15
CA GLU A 58 9.59 -7.36 5.34
C GLU A 58 9.89 -5.88 5.52
N PHE A 59 9.90 -5.42 6.78
CA PHE A 59 10.30 -4.07 7.12
C PHE A 59 11.70 -4.14 7.69
N ASP A 60 12.64 -3.50 7.01
CA ASP A 60 13.98 -3.28 7.50
C ASP A 60 14.04 -1.90 8.18
N GLU A 61 14.64 -1.83 9.36
CA GLU A 61 14.79 -0.60 10.13
C GLU A 61 16.03 0.21 9.74
N ASP A 62 16.89 -0.34 8.86
CA ASP A 62 18.12 0.30 8.38
C ASP A 62 17.85 1.38 7.31
N ALA A 63 17.14 2.44 7.71
CA ALA A 63 16.95 3.66 6.90
C ALA A 63 18.04 4.73 7.15
N ARG A 64 19.23 4.33 7.63
CA ARG A 64 20.36 5.23 7.90
C ARG A 64 21.49 4.99 6.90
N THR A 65 21.52 5.74 5.80
CA THR A 65 22.76 6.02 5.04
C THR A 65 22.65 7.42 4.45
#